data_AF-A0A8J0S6D3-F1
#
_entry.id   AF-A0A8J0S6D3-F1
#
_cell.length_a   1.000
_cell.length_b   1.000
_cell.length_c   1.000
_cell.angle_alpha   90.00
_cell.angle_beta   90.00
_cell.angle_gamma   90.00
#
_symmetry.space_group_name_H-M   'P 1'
#
loop_
_entity.id
_entity.type
_entity.pdbx_description
1 polymer ?
#
loop_
_entity_poly.entity_id
_entity_poly.type
_entity_poly.pdbx_seq_one_letter_code
_entity_poly.pdbx_strand_id
1 'polypeptide(L)'
;MLLKATEQCFNTLERAEMLLLLLRRFPETVVQHGVSLGETLLEAENIEDQESPVNCFRKLFVCDVLPLIINNLDVRLPASLLYKYLNKAAEFYINYVTRSPQTDNQHQGVQETSDLLSPTKRNSQKYIIEGLTEKSSQIVDPWERLFKILSVIGMRCEWQMDKGTRTLNDVFHRVKDLCRYITNFENEAHAKYKNQVVYSTTLVFFKNVFHYISSIQPSLFQGPNTTNQVPIILLEDISNIYTEVEQTPGKHIHKRRKLAESREKTMSSDDEDVSGKGRNRHVVVNKNDLANPNEVLECFKIARECWDLLHSTEALEKEFSRICLPWKTDTWLWLRIFLTDMVIYQGQHKKAIASLHHLAALQGSRSPNQQIIAQGALEQQRAVIQLASCHFALGEYRLTCEKVLDLMNYIVPPVQESARIQEDPSKIKPKFRKGSDLKLLPCTSKSVMPYCLQLMLASLKLRAFADNRDDMALGHVIVLLQHDWPKGENLFLKAISKICQQGNFQYENFFNYITNIDMLEEFAYLRTQEGGKVHLELIPNQGVLLKTSSNTMGLLQQEFIPVLQASIATNDRHHTVTRGITKGVKEDFRLAMERQVSRCTENLMVVLHRFCINEKIILLQCLT
;
A
#
# COMPACT_ATOMS: atom_id res chain seq x y z
N MET A 1 -40.39 16.65 40.54
CA MET A 1 -39.33 16.11 41.42
C MET A 1 -38.02 15.92 40.65
N LEU A 2 -38.00 15.15 39.56
CA LEU A 2 -36.77 14.92 38.77
C LEU A 2 -36.12 16.22 38.24
N LEU A 3 -36.90 17.16 37.67
CA LEU A 3 -36.37 18.47 37.22
C LEU A 3 -35.71 19.27 38.36
N LYS A 4 -36.32 19.28 39.56
CA LYS A 4 -35.73 19.93 40.73
C LYS A 4 -34.44 19.24 41.20
N ALA A 5 -34.36 17.91 41.06
CA ALA A 5 -33.14 17.17 41.36
C ALA A 5 -32.03 17.46 40.34
N THR A 6 -32.37 17.64 39.05
CA THR A 6 -31.39 18.01 38.02
C THR A 6 -30.79 19.39 38.21
N GLU A 7 -31.55 20.34 38.79
CA GLU A 7 -31.06 21.69 39.11
C GLU A 7 -30.02 21.68 40.25
N GLN A 8 -30.03 20.66 41.10
CA GLN A 8 -29.13 20.51 42.24
C GLN A 8 -27.90 19.65 41.94
N CYS A 9 -27.80 19.10 40.73
CA CYS A 9 -26.70 18.24 40.32
C CYS A 9 -25.59 19.06 39.66
N PHE A 10 -24.39 19.01 40.25
CA PHE A 10 -23.21 19.75 39.79
C PHE A 10 -22.46 19.03 38.67
N ASN A 11 -22.59 17.71 38.56
CA ASN A 11 -21.97 16.95 37.49
C ASN A 11 -22.82 17.05 36.22
N THR A 12 -22.25 17.64 35.16
CA THR A 12 -22.95 17.86 33.90
C THR A 12 -23.44 16.57 33.25
N LEU A 13 -22.66 15.48 33.34
CA LEU A 13 -23.00 14.19 32.76
C LEU A 13 -24.16 13.52 33.50
N GLU A 14 -24.11 13.47 34.84
CA GLU A 14 -25.20 12.93 35.67
C GLU A 14 -26.49 13.73 35.49
N ARG A 15 -26.38 15.07 35.44
CA ARG A 15 -27.51 15.95 35.14
C ARG A 15 -28.13 15.63 33.79
N ALA A 16 -27.30 15.43 32.77
CA ALA A 16 -27.75 15.09 31.42
C ALA A 16 -28.42 13.71 31.35
N GLU A 17 -27.88 12.71 32.06
CA GLU A 17 -28.48 11.37 32.14
C GLU A 17 -29.84 11.40 32.84
N MET A 18 -29.98 12.17 33.92
CA MET A 18 -31.28 12.37 34.58
C MET A 18 -32.29 13.06 33.67
N LEU A 19 -31.89 14.12 32.95
CA LEU A 19 -32.76 14.78 31.97
C LEU A 19 -33.13 13.82 30.83
N LEU A 20 -32.21 13.00 30.35
CA LEU A 20 -32.47 12.00 29.33
C LEU A 20 -33.54 10.99 29.76
N LEU A 21 -33.57 10.57 31.04
CA LEU A 21 -34.64 9.72 31.57
C LEU A 21 -36.01 10.40 31.50
N LEU A 22 -36.08 11.71 31.78
CA LEU A 22 -37.30 12.50 31.63
C LEU A 22 -37.76 12.52 30.16
N LEU A 23 -36.86 12.86 29.24
CA LEU A 23 -37.14 12.97 27.81
C LEU A 23 -37.65 11.65 27.21
N ARG A 24 -37.07 10.53 27.63
CA ARG A 24 -37.49 9.19 27.19
C ARG A 24 -38.87 8.80 27.71
N ARG A 25 -39.20 9.21 28.94
CA ARG A 25 -40.46 8.85 29.59
C ARG A 25 -41.62 9.76 29.18
N PHE A 26 -41.35 11.03 28.90
CA PHE A 26 -42.34 12.04 28.56
C PHE A 26 -41.93 12.77 27.26
N PRO A 27 -42.28 12.24 26.08
CA PRO A 27 -41.85 12.79 24.78
C PRO A 27 -42.24 14.26 24.57
N GLU A 28 -43.35 14.71 25.16
CA GLU A 28 -43.80 16.11 25.18
C GLU A 28 -42.70 17.07 25.68
N THR A 29 -41.88 16.61 26.63
CA THR A 29 -40.83 17.42 27.27
C THR A 29 -39.62 17.63 26.37
N VAL A 30 -39.48 16.87 25.27
CA VAL A 30 -38.40 17.04 24.30
C VAL A 30 -38.46 18.42 23.64
N VAL A 31 -39.67 18.96 23.41
CA VAL A 31 -39.86 20.30 22.86
C VAL A 31 -39.30 21.39 23.77
N GLN A 32 -39.39 21.19 25.09
CA GLN A 32 -38.97 22.16 26.09
C GLN A 32 -37.48 22.04 26.44
N HIS A 33 -36.97 20.80 26.57
CA HIS A 33 -35.65 20.55 27.16
C HIS A 33 -34.67 19.86 26.23
N GLY A 34 -35.11 19.26 25.12
CA GLY A 34 -34.25 18.44 24.26
C GLY A 34 -33.11 19.23 23.63
N VAL A 35 -33.42 20.34 22.96
CA VAL A 35 -32.44 21.18 22.27
C VAL A 35 -31.43 21.78 23.26
N SER A 36 -31.94 22.36 24.37
CA SER A 36 -31.11 22.93 25.43
C SER A 36 -30.16 21.89 26.03
N LEU A 37 -30.62 20.66 26.27
CA LEU A 37 -29.76 19.57 26.75
C LEU A 37 -28.65 19.23 25.74
N GLY A 38 -28.98 19.18 24.45
CA GLY A 38 -27.99 18.93 23.39
C GLY A 38 -26.93 20.02 23.32
N GLU A 39 -27.33 21.29 23.46
CA GLU A 39 -26.41 22.43 23.50
C GLU A 39 -25.51 22.38 24.73
N THR A 40 -26.05 22.14 25.92
CA THR A 40 -25.26 21.99 27.15
C THR A 40 -24.21 20.89 27.05
N LEU A 41 -24.53 19.75 26.42
CA LEU A 41 -23.54 18.68 26.20
C LEU A 41 -22.42 19.09 25.25
N LEU A 42 -22.74 19.80 24.17
CA LEU A 42 -21.73 20.30 23.23
C LEU A 42 -20.89 21.44 23.82
N GLU A 43 -21.45 22.24 24.72
CA GLU A 43 -20.71 23.26 25.47
C GLU A 43 -19.77 22.63 26.49
N ALA A 44 -20.24 21.62 27.23
CA ALA A 44 -19.42 20.86 28.18
C ALA A 44 -18.21 20.21 27.50
N GLU A 45 -18.41 19.62 26.32
CA GLU A 45 -17.32 19.07 25.50
C GLU A 45 -16.21 20.12 25.21
N ASN A 46 -16.59 21.38 24.94
CA ASN A 46 -15.62 22.45 24.67
C ASN A 46 -14.96 22.97 25.96
N ILE A 47 -15.70 23.05 27.07
CA ILE A 47 -15.19 23.54 28.36
C ILE A 47 -14.17 22.57 28.94
N GLU A 48 -14.43 21.26 28.81
CA GLU A 48 -13.52 20.21 29.29
C GLU A 48 -12.40 19.86 28.30
N ASP A 49 -12.26 20.64 27.22
CA ASP A 49 -11.18 20.56 26.22
C ASP A 49 -10.91 19.12 25.73
N GLN A 50 -11.98 18.39 25.38
CA GLN A 50 -11.88 16.99 24.96
C GLN A 50 -11.07 16.87 23.66
N GLU A 51 -9.91 16.19 23.72
CA GLU A 51 -9.00 16.05 22.58
C GLU A 51 -9.59 15.23 21.42
N SER A 52 -10.53 14.32 21.72
CA SER A 52 -11.16 13.43 20.75
C SER A 52 -12.66 13.72 20.60
N PRO A 53 -13.21 13.68 19.36
CA PRO A 53 -14.65 13.74 19.18
C PRO A 53 -15.36 12.51 19.79
N VAL A 54 -14.65 11.42 20.08
CA VAL A 54 -15.21 10.21 20.70
C VAL A 54 -15.08 10.28 22.22
N ASN A 55 -15.90 11.15 22.82
CA ASN A 55 -15.97 11.39 24.26
C ASN A 55 -17.39 11.14 24.82
N CYS A 56 -17.52 11.19 26.15
CA CYS A 56 -18.76 10.87 26.86
C CYS A 56 -19.92 11.83 26.51
N PHE A 57 -19.65 13.14 26.43
CA PHE A 57 -20.65 14.17 26.10
C PHE A 57 -21.16 14.02 24.68
N ARG A 58 -20.25 13.91 23.70
CA ARG A 58 -20.61 13.74 22.29
C ARG A 58 -21.37 12.45 22.07
N LYS A 59 -20.97 11.38 22.76
CA LYS A 59 -21.66 10.10 22.68
C LYS A 59 -23.08 10.19 23.23
N LEU A 60 -23.28 10.79 24.41
CA LEU A 60 -24.62 11.00 24.99
C LEU A 60 -25.48 11.89 24.08
N PHE A 61 -24.91 12.96 23.53
CA PHE A 61 -25.60 13.83 22.59
C PHE A 61 -26.02 13.07 21.32
N VAL A 62 -25.07 12.47 20.61
CA VAL A 62 -25.31 11.88 19.27
C VAL A 62 -26.12 10.57 19.34
N CYS A 63 -25.89 9.74 20.36
CA CYS A 63 -26.52 8.42 20.45
C CYS A 63 -27.87 8.46 21.16
N ASP A 64 -28.07 9.36 22.11
CA ASP A 64 -29.20 9.31 23.03
C ASP A 64 -30.11 10.54 22.93
N VAL A 65 -29.56 11.75 22.87
CA VAL A 65 -30.36 13.01 22.85
C VAL A 65 -30.80 13.39 21.44
N LEU A 66 -29.88 13.42 20.47
CA LEU A 66 -30.14 13.84 19.10
C LEU A 66 -31.27 13.03 18.43
N PRO A 67 -31.35 11.69 18.57
CA PRO A 67 -32.47 10.92 18.02
C PRO A 67 -33.82 11.33 18.60
N LEU A 68 -33.90 11.77 19.86
CA LEU A 68 -35.16 12.25 20.45
C LEU A 68 -35.57 13.59 19.84
N ILE A 69 -34.60 14.48 19.63
CA ILE A 69 -34.82 15.81 19.03
C ILE A 69 -35.31 15.68 17.57
N ILE A 70 -34.59 14.94 16.72
CA ILE A 70 -34.86 14.94 15.28
C ILE A 70 -36.10 14.14 14.89
N ASN A 71 -36.48 13.14 15.69
CA ASN A 71 -37.68 12.33 15.45
C ASN A 71 -38.97 12.98 15.99
N ASN A 72 -38.86 13.98 16.87
CA ASN A 72 -40.00 14.74 17.34
C ASN A 72 -40.33 15.87 16.34
N LEU A 73 -41.51 15.79 15.70
CA LEU A 73 -41.95 16.73 14.67
C LEU A 73 -42.36 18.11 15.23
N ASP A 74 -42.70 18.18 16.51
CA ASP A 74 -43.09 19.43 17.17
C ASP A 74 -41.87 20.31 17.49
N VAL A 75 -40.68 19.70 17.56
CA VAL A 75 -39.42 20.43 17.69
C VAL A 75 -39.08 21.08 16.35
N ARG A 76 -39.26 22.39 16.21
CA ARG A 76 -38.90 23.12 14.98
C ARG A 76 -37.43 23.56 15.02
N LEU A 77 -36.60 22.99 14.14
CA LEU A 77 -35.18 23.33 14.02
C LEU A 77 -34.88 23.93 12.64
N PRO A 78 -34.03 24.98 12.56
CA PRO A 78 -33.55 25.49 11.28
C PRO A 78 -32.60 24.47 10.61
N ALA A 79 -32.58 24.46 9.27
CA ALA A 79 -31.77 23.51 8.49
C ALA A 79 -30.27 23.61 8.82
N SER A 80 -29.76 24.81 9.09
CA SER A 80 -28.38 25.06 9.51
C SER A 80 -27.98 24.29 10.78
N LEU A 81 -28.89 24.22 11.76
CA LEU A 81 -28.66 23.49 13.00
C LEU A 81 -28.73 21.98 12.78
N LEU A 82 -29.64 21.51 11.92
CA LEU A 82 -29.69 20.10 11.52
C LEU A 82 -28.39 19.66 10.82
N TYR A 83 -27.84 20.48 9.92
CA TYR A 83 -26.54 20.22 9.29
C TYR A 83 -25.39 20.23 10.29
N LYS A 84 -25.40 21.14 11.27
CA LYS A 84 -24.43 21.16 12.38
C LYS A 84 -24.48 19.84 13.16
N TYR A 85 -25.67 19.38 13.53
CA TYR A 85 -25.83 18.12 14.27
C TYR A 85 -25.43 16.90 13.45
N LEU A 86 -25.75 16.87 12.15
CA LEU A 86 -25.30 15.82 11.24
C LEU A 86 -23.77 15.77 11.15
N ASN A 87 -23.10 16.93 11.05
CA ASN A 87 -21.64 17.00 11.06
C ASN A 87 -21.05 16.44 12.36
N LYS A 88 -21.58 16.84 13.52
CA LYS A 88 -21.14 16.34 14.83
C LYS A 88 -21.35 14.84 14.99
N ALA A 89 -22.45 14.31 14.46
CA ALA A 89 -22.75 12.88 14.45
C ALA A 89 -21.82 12.10 13.52
N ALA A 90 -21.61 12.58 12.30
CA ALA A 90 -20.73 11.95 11.32
C ALA A 90 -19.29 11.86 11.84
N GLU A 91 -18.75 12.98 12.34
CA GLU A 91 -17.43 13.05 12.97
C GLU A 91 -17.29 12.01 14.10
N PHE A 92 -18.27 11.96 15.01
CA PHE A 92 -18.28 11.04 16.14
C PHE A 92 -18.27 9.58 15.68
N TYR A 93 -19.23 9.18 14.82
CA TYR A 93 -19.37 7.78 14.42
C TYR A 93 -18.21 7.31 13.54
N ILE A 94 -17.69 8.16 12.65
CA ILE A 94 -16.51 7.82 11.82
C ILE A 94 -15.30 7.59 12.72
N ASN A 95 -15.00 8.51 13.64
CA ASN A 95 -13.88 8.35 14.56
C ASN A 95 -14.07 7.18 15.53
N TYR A 96 -15.32 6.88 15.93
CA TYR A 96 -15.64 5.73 16.76
C TYR A 96 -15.27 4.41 16.06
N VAL A 97 -15.63 4.25 14.78
CA VAL A 97 -15.34 3.00 14.04
C VAL A 97 -13.89 2.89 13.58
N THR A 98 -13.20 4.03 13.37
CA THR A 98 -11.80 4.04 12.92
C THR A 98 -10.80 4.16 14.07
N ARG A 99 -11.25 4.08 15.33
CA ARG A 99 -10.37 4.25 16.49
C ARG A 99 -9.37 3.09 16.55
N SER A 100 -8.09 3.42 16.70
CA SER A 100 -7.06 2.43 16.97
C SER A 100 -7.37 1.70 18.28
N PRO A 101 -7.12 0.39 18.39
CA PRO A 101 -7.06 -0.26 19.69
C PRO A 101 -6.04 0.49 20.57
N GLN A 102 -6.42 0.88 21.79
CA GLN A 102 -5.47 1.40 22.74
C GLN A 102 -4.56 0.25 23.21
N THR A 103 -3.25 0.45 23.15
CA THR A 103 -2.31 -0.33 23.97
C THR A 103 -2.43 0.20 25.38
N ASP A 104 -2.95 -0.60 26.30
CA ASP A 104 -2.95 -0.29 27.74
C ASP A 104 -1.51 -0.05 28.20
N ASN A 105 -1.10 1.21 28.25
CA ASN A 105 -0.03 1.64 29.14
C ASN A 105 -0.74 2.26 30.35
N GLN A 106 -0.51 1.63 31.51
CA GLN A 106 -1.03 1.96 32.85
C GLN A 106 -2.37 1.27 33.16
N HIS A 107 -2.31 0.11 33.81
CA HIS A 107 -2.53 -0.06 35.26
C HIS A 107 -2.30 -1.54 35.62
N GLN A 108 -1.14 -1.87 36.19
CA GLN A 108 -1.01 -3.09 37.00
C GLN A 108 -1.89 -2.90 38.24
N GLY A 109 -3.04 -3.56 38.27
CA GLY A 109 -3.93 -3.66 39.41
C GLY A 109 -4.59 -5.03 39.40
N VAL A 110 -4.09 -5.91 40.26
CA VAL A 110 -4.49 -7.30 40.44
C VAL A 110 -6.00 -7.43 40.67
N GLN A 111 -6.68 -8.28 39.87
CA GLN A 111 -7.68 -9.19 40.43
C GLN A 111 -7.98 -10.38 39.50
N GLU A 112 -7.62 -11.55 40.01
CA GLU A 112 -7.96 -12.88 39.51
C GLU A 112 -9.48 -13.07 39.50
N THR A 113 -10.03 -13.61 38.41
CA THR A 113 -11.06 -14.66 38.48
C THR A 113 -11.05 -15.42 37.15
N SER A 114 -10.74 -16.71 37.26
CA SER A 114 -10.88 -17.70 36.19
C SER A 114 -12.36 -17.88 35.87
N ASP A 115 -12.75 -17.73 34.61
CA ASP A 115 -14.05 -18.21 34.13
C ASP A 115 -13.92 -18.98 32.81
N LEU A 116 -14.65 -20.10 32.80
CA LEU A 116 -14.58 -21.22 31.88
C LEU A 116 -15.02 -20.85 30.45
N LEU A 117 -14.36 -21.50 29.48
CA LEU A 117 -14.53 -21.34 28.04
C LEU A 117 -15.98 -21.61 27.57
N SER A 118 -16.56 -20.64 26.83
CA SER A 118 -17.74 -20.85 25.99
C SER A 118 -17.41 -20.44 24.54
N PRO A 119 -17.64 -21.32 23.53
CA PRO A 119 -17.21 -21.08 22.16
C PRO A 119 -18.32 -20.41 21.34
N THR A 120 -18.65 -19.15 21.63
CA THR A 120 -19.36 -18.26 20.69
C THR A 120 -19.34 -16.81 21.21
N LYS A 121 -18.26 -16.08 20.95
CA LYS A 121 -18.30 -14.61 21.02
C LYS A 121 -17.67 -14.07 19.74
N ARG A 122 -18.49 -13.40 18.92
CA ARG A 122 -18.00 -12.46 17.91
C ARG A 122 -17.04 -11.51 18.63
N ASN A 123 -15.85 -11.31 18.08
CA ASN A 123 -14.82 -10.39 18.59
C ASN A 123 -15.37 -8.96 18.71
N SER A 124 -16.09 -8.64 19.78
CA SER A 124 -16.37 -7.27 20.18
C SER A 124 -15.14 -6.75 20.88
N GLN A 125 -14.38 -5.87 20.23
CA GLN A 125 -13.30 -5.13 20.87
C GLN A 125 -13.81 -4.54 22.20
N LYS A 126 -13.06 -4.79 23.29
CA LYS A 126 -13.31 -4.17 24.59
C LYS A 126 -12.92 -2.71 24.45
N TYR A 127 -13.92 -1.84 24.43
CA TYR A 127 -13.74 -0.41 24.21
C TYR A 127 -14.48 0.37 25.28
N ILE A 128 -13.77 1.31 25.92
CA ILE A 128 -14.31 2.15 26.99
C ILE A 128 -14.05 3.62 26.63
N ILE A 129 -15.11 4.40 26.50
CA ILE A 129 -15.06 5.86 26.43
C ILE A 129 -14.74 6.35 27.83
N GLU A 130 -13.75 7.24 27.95
CA GLU A 130 -13.42 7.86 29.23
C GLU A 130 -14.66 8.52 29.86
N GLY A 131 -14.86 8.29 31.17
CA GLY A 131 -16.05 8.72 31.90
C GLY A 131 -17.28 7.84 31.72
N LEU A 132 -17.21 6.73 30.98
CA LEU A 132 -18.32 5.79 30.77
C LEU A 132 -17.93 4.35 31.13
N THR A 133 -18.94 3.54 31.47
CA THR A 133 -18.78 2.08 31.64
C THR A 133 -18.53 1.38 30.30
N GLU A 134 -17.99 0.16 30.32
CA GLU A 134 -17.83 -0.66 29.11
C GLU A 134 -19.16 -0.86 28.37
N LYS A 135 -20.22 -1.22 29.10
CA LYS A 135 -21.56 -1.42 28.51
C LYS A 135 -22.11 -0.14 27.88
N SER A 136 -21.93 1.00 28.54
CA SER A 136 -22.39 2.27 27.98
C SER A 136 -21.52 2.71 26.80
N SER A 137 -20.25 2.34 26.73
CA SER A 137 -19.34 2.73 25.64
C SER A 137 -19.60 2.00 24.31
N GLN A 138 -20.29 0.86 24.35
CA GLN A 138 -20.55 0.05 23.17
C GLN A 138 -21.69 0.63 22.30
N ILE A 139 -21.45 0.69 20.99
CA ILE A 139 -22.41 1.12 19.99
C ILE A 139 -22.61 -0.01 18.99
N VAL A 140 -23.83 -0.53 18.95
CA VAL A 140 -24.24 -1.54 17.97
C VAL A 140 -24.59 -0.86 16.65
N ASP A 141 -24.02 -1.37 15.55
CA ASP A 141 -24.23 -0.94 14.16
C ASP A 141 -24.07 0.59 13.94
N PRO A 142 -22.88 1.16 14.22
CA PRO A 142 -22.65 2.60 14.18
C PRO A 142 -22.96 3.24 12.82
N TRP A 143 -22.61 2.58 11.71
CA TRP A 143 -22.95 3.06 10.36
C TRP A 143 -24.45 3.13 10.11
N GLU A 144 -25.22 2.16 10.64
CA GLU A 144 -26.68 2.14 10.49
C GLU A 144 -27.33 3.26 11.32
N ARG A 145 -26.83 3.50 12.53
CA ARG A 145 -27.28 4.64 13.36
C ARG A 145 -27.02 5.98 12.68
N LEU A 146 -25.82 6.18 12.13
CA LEU A 146 -25.49 7.38 11.39
C LEU A 146 -26.37 7.55 10.14
N PHE A 147 -26.64 6.46 9.43
CA PHE A 147 -27.54 6.48 8.27
C PHE A 147 -29.00 6.83 8.63
N LYS A 148 -29.49 6.36 9.78
CA LYS A 148 -30.81 6.75 10.31
C LYS A 148 -30.87 8.24 10.59
N ILE A 149 -29.82 8.81 11.21
CA ILE A 149 -29.73 10.26 11.46
C ILE A 149 -29.73 11.03 10.14
N LEU A 150 -28.92 10.63 9.15
CA LEU A 150 -28.92 11.22 7.81
C LEU A 150 -30.32 11.22 7.19
N SER A 151 -31.02 10.09 7.27
CA SER A 151 -32.34 9.91 6.66
C SER A 151 -33.38 10.84 7.29
N VAL A 152 -33.42 10.92 8.62
CA VAL A 152 -34.35 11.80 9.33
C VAL A 152 -34.03 13.27 9.06
N ILE A 153 -32.77 13.66 9.13
CA ILE A 153 -32.35 15.03 8.82
C ILE A 153 -32.65 15.38 7.36
N GLY A 154 -32.42 14.45 6.43
CA GLY A 154 -32.76 14.65 5.01
C GLY A 154 -34.25 14.92 4.81
N MET A 155 -35.13 14.15 5.45
CA MET A 155 -36.57 14.43 5.42
C MET A 155 -36.91 15.81 5.99
N ARG A 156 -36.29 16.18 7.11
CA ARG A 156 -36.51 17.47 7.79
C ARG A 156 -35.98 18.67 6.98
N CYS A 157 -34.99 18.44 6.12
CA CYS A 157 -34.43 19.41 5.19
C CYS A 157 -35.05 19.34 3.78
N GLU A 158 -36.17 18.63 3.62
CA GLU A 158 -36.89 18.46 2.34
C GLU A 158 -36.03 17.90 1.20
N TRP A 159 -35.08 17.02 1.52
CA TRP A 159 -34.33 16.29 0.53
C TRP A 159 -35.23 15.28 -0.18
N GLN A 160 -34.94 15.04 -1.46
CA GLN A 160 -35.64 13.99 -2.19
C GLN A 160 -35.13 12.63 -1.69
N MET A 161 -35.78 12.07 -0.68
CA MET A 161 -35.51 10.73 -0.14
C MET A 161 -36.76 9.88 -0.34
N ASP A 162 -36.68 8.79 -1.09
CA ASP A 162 -37.82 7.88 -1.24
C ASP A 162 -38.02 7.10 0.05
N LYS A 163 -39.28 6.89 0.41
CA LYS A 163 -39.69 6.11 1.60
C LYS A 163 -39.25 4.64 1.54
N GLY A 164 -38.51 4.21 0.51
CA GLY A 164 -38.12 2.83 0.25
C GLY A 164 -36.61 2.56 0.08
N THR A 165 -35.73 3.57 0.05
CA THR A 165 -34.27 3.33 0.00
C THR A 165 -33.77 2.74 1.31
N ARG A 166 -33.20 1.52 1.27
CA ARG A 166 -32.82 0.77 2.48
C ARG A 166 -31.32 0.79 2.75
N THR A 167 -30.49 1.05 1.74
CA THR A 167 -29.02 1.00 1.89
C THR A 167 -28.35 2.31 1.49
N LEU A 168 -27.16 2.57 2.04
CA LEU A 168 -26.28 3.69 1.66
C LEU A 168 -25.91 3.64 0.17
N ASN A 169 -25.83 2.46 -0.44
CA ASN A 169 -25.53 2.31 -1.87
C ASN A 169 -26.71 2.78 -2.74
N ASP A 170 -27.95 2.50 -2.34
CA ASP A 170 -29.13 3.02 -3.05
C ASP A 170 -29.18 4.55 -3.02
N VAL A 171 -28.79 5.14 -1.88
CA VAL A 171 -28.67 6.60 -1.73
C VAL A 171 -27.63 7.16 -2.68
N PHE A 172 -26.48 6.49 -2.84
CA PHE A 172 -25.46 6.94 -3.78
C PHE A 172 -25.94 6.91 -5.23
N HIS A 173 -26.62 5.84 -5.66
CA HIS A 173 -27.21 5.77 -7.00
C HIS A 173 -28.15 6.94 -7.28
N ARG A 174 -29.02 7.27 -6.31
CA ARG A 174 -29.93 8.41 -6.43
C ARG A 174 -29.21 9.76 -6.51
N VAL A 175 -28.18 9.94 -5.70
CA VAL A 175 -27.39 11.19 -5.69
C VAL A 175 -26.67 11.37 -7.03
N LYS A 176 -26.18 10.29 -7.64
CA LYS A 176 -25.66 10.34 -9.01
C LYS A 176 -26.70 10.77 -10.02
N ASP A 177 -27.93 10.28 -9.92
CA ASP A 177 -29.03 10.72 -10.78
C ASP A 177 -29.35 12.20 -10.57
N LEU A 178 -29.42 12.66 -9.31
CA LEU A 178 -29.65 14.07 -8.99
C LEU A 178 -28.60 14.99 -9.62
N CYS A 179 -27.32 14.62 -9.56
CA CYS A 179 -26.23 15.35 -10.21
C CYS A 179 -26.28 15.35 -11.74
N ARG A 180 -26.99 14.40 -12.38
CA ARG A 180 -27.23 14.44 -13.83
C ARG A 180 -28.26 15.49 -14.22
N TYR A 181 -29.23 15.76 -13.34
CA TYR A 181 -30.30 16.72 -13.59
C TYR A 181 -29.95 18.14 -13.12
N ILE A 182 -29.16 18.29 -12.06
CA ILE A 182 -28.74 19.58 -11.52
C ILE A 182 -27.30 19.85 -11.95
N THR A 183 -27.13 20.72 -12.93
CA THR A 183 -25.84 21.05 -13.52
C THR A 183 -25.17 22.27 -12.89
N ASN A 184 -25.92 23.15 -12.24
CA ASN A 184 -25.41 24.34 -11.57
C ASN A 184 -25.76 24.34 -10.07
N PHE A 185 -24.80 23.96 -9.23
CA PHE A 185 -24.92 23.95 -7.77
C PHE A 185 -24.59 25.30 -7.10
N GLU A 186 -24.20 26.32 -7.87
CA GLU A 186 -23.94 27.67 -7.35
C GLU A 186 -25.24 28.45 -7.08
N ASN A 187 -26.32 28.08 -7.77
CA ASN A 187 -27.62 28.71 -7.58
C ASN A 187 -28.17 28.39 -6.17
N GLU A 188 -28.51 29.43 -5.40
CA GLU A 188 -29.10 29.29 -4.06
C GLU A 188 -30.40 28.49 -4.05
N ALA A 189 -31.19 28.54 -5.13
CA ALA A 189 -32.39 27.72 -5.28
C ALA A 189 -32.07 26.20 -5.24
N HIS A 190 -30.82 25.83 -5.54
CA HIS A 190 -30.34 24.45 -5.50
C HIS A 190 -29.57 24.10 -4.22
N ALA A 191 -29.52 25.00 -3.22
CA ALA A 191 -28.75 24.79 -2.00
C ALA A 191 -29.14 23.50 -1.26
N LYS A 192 -30.43 23.15 -1.21
CA LYS A 192 -30.88 21.89 -0.59
C LYS A 192 -30.40 20.64 -1.33
N TYR A 193 -30.37 20.68 -2.66
CA TYR A 193 -29.86 19.58 -3.47
C TYR A 193 -28.34 19.46 -3.36
N LYS A 194 -27.62 20.59 -3.34
CA LYS A 194 -26.19 20.63 -3.07
C LYS A 194 -25.86 19.94 -1.74
N ASN A 195 -26.57 20.32 -0.67
CA ASN A 195 -26.37 19.71 0.64
C ASN A 195 -26.74 18.21 0.62
N GLN A 196 -27.84 17.83 -0.02
CA GLN A 196 -28.22 16.43 -0.18
C GLN A 196 -27.10 15.61 -0.84
N VAL A 197 -26.55 16.12 -1.95
CA VAL A 197 -25.46 15.48 -2.69
C VAL A 197 -24.23 15.32 -1.81
N VAL A 198 -23.76 16.41 -1.20
CA VAL A 198 -22.51 16.42 -0.43
C VAL A 198 -22.62 15.50 0.77
N TYR A 199 -23.60 15.70 1.66
CA TYR A 199 -23.72 14.91 2.90
C TYR A 199 -23.92 13.43 2.64
N SER A 200 -24.78 13.08 1.67
CA SER A 200 -25.03 11.68 1.34
C SER A 200 -23.78 11.02 0.76
N THR A 201 -23.10 11.69 -0.18
CA THR A 201 -21.89 11.16 -0.82
C THR A 201 -20.73 11.07 0.15
N THR A 202 -20.55 12.05 1.05
CA THR A 202 -19.52 12.03 2.09
C THR A 202 -19.66 10.82 3.01
N LEU A 203 -20.88 10.46 3.43
CA LEU A 203 -21.08 9.29 4.30
C LEU A 203 -20.87 7.97 3.56
N VAL A 204 -21.32 7.87 2.31
CA VAL A 204 -21.05 6.71 1.45
C VAL A 204 -19.55 6.56 1.21
N PHE A 205 -18.86 7.67 0.94
CA PHE A 205 -17.41 7.74 0.77
C PHE A 205 -16.69 7.15 1.98
N PHE A 206 -16.84 7.75 3.16
CA PHE A 206 -16.10 7.31 4.35
C PHE A 206 -16.45 5.88 4.77
N LYS A 207 -17.71 5.43 4.60
CA LYS A 207 -18.08 4.03 4.84
C LYS A 207 -17.31 3.07 3.93
N ASN A 208 -17.29 3.35 2.63
CA ASN A 208 -16.62 2.47 1.66
C ASN A 208 -15.09 2.52 1.78
N VAL A 209 -14.52 3.69 2.08
CA VAL A 209 -13.09 3.81 2.42
C VAL A 209 -12.77 2.98 3.65
N PHE A 210 -13.57 3.10 4.72
CA PHE A 210 -13.39 2.29 5.94
C PHE A 210 -13.43 0.79 5.65
N HIS A 211 -14.42 0.30 4.88
CA HIS A 211 -14.51 -1.13 4.55
C HIS A 211 -13.33 -1.61 3.69
N TYR A 212 -12.90 -0.82 2.71
CA TYR A 212 -11.72 -1.12 1.91
C TYR A 212 -10.47 -1.23 2.78
N ILE A 213 -10.19 -0.20 3.59
CA ILE A 213 -9.00 -0.17 4.46
C ILE A 213 -9.06 -1.24 5.55
N SER A 214 -10.23 -1.51 6.13
CA SER A 214 -10.41 -2.58 7.12
C SER A 214 -10.08 -3.96 6.56
N SER A 215 -10.17 -4.13 5.23
CA SER A 215 -9.87 -5.39 4.56
C SER A 215 -8.39 -5.48 4.13
N ILE A 216 -7.81 -4.37 3.66
CA ILE A 216 -6.41 -4.36 3.18
C ILE A 216 -5.38 -4.01 4.27
N GLN A 217 -5.78 -3.37 5.37
CA GLN A 217 -4.91 -3.05 6.50
C GLN A 217 -5.66 -3.11 7.83
N PRO A 218 -6.05 -4.32 8.28
CA PRO A 218 -6.88 -4.51 9.48
C PRO A 218 -6.22 -4.01 10.77
N SER A 219 -4.88 -4.00 10.83
CA SER A 219 -4.05 -3.53 11.95
C SER A 219 -4.32 -2.09 12.38
N LEU A 220 -4.89 -1.25 11.50
CA LEU A 220 -5.25 0.14 11.83
C LEU A 220 -6.45 0.23 12.77
N PHE A 221 -7.33 -0.76 12.75
CA PHE A 221 -8.61 -0.72 13.47
C PHE A 221 -8.75 -1.87 14.48
N GLN A 222 -8.02 -2.97 14.32
CA GLN A 222 -8.14 -4.16 15.17
C GLN A 222 -6.98 -4.30 16.17
N GLY A 223 -7.29 -4.79 17.38
CA GLY A 223 -6.35 -4.98 18.49
C GLY A 223 -5.19 -5.95 18.20
N PRO A 224 -4.10 -5.91 18.98
CA PRO A 224 -2.96 -6.81 18.81
C PRO A 224 -3.31 -8.31 18.97
N ASN A 225 -4.51 -8.63 19.48
CA ASN A 225 -4.96 -9.99 19.77
C ASN A 225 -5.86 -10.62 18.68
N THR A 226 -6.12 -9.91 17.57
CA THR A 226 -6.89 -10.47 16.43
C THR A 226 -5.95 -11.06 15.38
N THR A 227 -6.26 -12.29 14.96
CA THR A 227 -5.52 -13.13 14.01
C THR A 227 -4.79 -12.36 12.90
N ASN A 228 -3.45 -12.44 12.90
CA ASN A 228 -2.45 -12.41 11.81
C ASN A 228 -2.88 -12.11 10.35
N GLN A 229 -3.77 -11.14 10.10
CA GLN A 229 -4.12 -10.74 8.74
C GLN A 229 -3.01 -9.83 8.20
N VAL A 230 -2.33 -10.33 7.17
CA VAL A 230 -1.22 -9.63 6.52
C VAL A 230 -1.76 -8.40 5.78
N PRO A 231 -1.18 -7.20 5.97
CA PRO A 231 -1.51 -6.03 5.17
C PRO A 231 -1.32 -6.28 3.67
N ILE A 232 -2.13 -5.64 2.85
CA ILE A 232 -2.14 -5.77 1.39
C ILE A 232 -1.94 -4.39 0.76
N ILE A 233 -1.11 -4.35 -0.28
CA ILE A 233 -0.72 -3.12 -0.98
C ILE A 233 -1.09 -3.18 -2.46
N LEU A 234 -1.51 -2.04 -3.00
CA LEU A 234 -1.81 -1.87 -4.42
C LEU A 234 -0.54 -1.46 -5.17
N LEU A 235 -0.19 -2.23 -6.20
CA LEU A 235 1.05 -2.11 -6.98
C LEU A 235 0.79 -2.28 -8.47
N GLU A 236 1.77 -1.91 -9.30
CA GLU A 236 1.78 -2.21 -10.74
C GLU A 236 1.91 -3.73 -10.98
N ASP A 237 1.15 -4.25 -11.95
CA ASP A 237 1.33 -5.64 -12.39
C ASP A 237 2.48 -5.75 -13.40
N ILE A 238 3.51 -6.50 -13.01
CA ILE A 238 4.72 -6.75 -13.80
C ILE A 238 4.79 -8.17 -14.35
N SER A 239 3.68 -8.92 -14.33
CA SER A 239 3.61 -10.32 -14.77
C SER A 239 4.03 -10.55 -16.24
N ASN A 240 4.00 -9.52 -17.08
CA ASN A 240 4.43 -9.59 -18.49
C ASN A 240 5.95 -9.38 -18.71
N ILE A 241 6.75 -9.36 -17.65
CA ILE A 241 8.21 -9.12 -17.73
C ILE A 241 8.96 -10.12 -18.61
N TYR A 242 8.48 -11.36 -18.67
CA TYR A 242 9.09 -12.44 -19.47
C TYR A 242 8.59 -12.48 -20.92
N THR A 243 7.50 -11.77 -21.23
CA THR A 243 6.93 -11.70 -22.58
C THR A 243 7.81 -10.82 -23.48
N GLU A 244 7.84 -11.14 -24.77
CA GLU A 244 8.62 -10.38 -25.75
C GLU A 244 8.13 -8.93 -25.82
N VAL A 245 9.07 -7.99 -25.71
CA VAL A 245 8.85 -6.66 -26.26
C VAL A 245 9.00 -6.83 -27.77
N GLU A 246 7.89 -6.95 -28.49
CA GLU A 246 7.91 -6.75 -29.95
C GLU A 246 8.47 -5.35 -30.20
N GLN A 247 9.74 -5.26 -30.59
CA GLN A 247 10.24 -4.07 -31.26
C GLN A 247 9.52 -4.03 -32.60
N THR A 248 8.37 -3.34 -32.68
CA THR A 248 7.83 -2.96 -33.98
C THR A 248 8.84 -2.06 -34.68
N PRO A 249 9.43 -2.45 -35.82
CA PRO A 249 10.23 -1.54 -36.60
C PRO A 249 9.27 -0.52 -37.24
N GLY A 250 9.27 0.72 -36.75
CA GLY A 250 8.60 1.83 -37.41
C GLY A 250 7.64 2.65 -36.55
N LYS A 251 8.18 3.46 -35.64
CA LYS A 251 7.83 4.90 -35.62
C LYS A 251 9.13 5.70 -35.52
N HIS A 252 9.51 6.26 -36.67
CA HIS A 252 10.76 6.95 -36.92
C HIS A 252 11.09 8.02 -35.86
N ILE A 253 12.23 7.81 -35.20
CA ILE A 253 12.99 8.76 -34.38
C ILE A 253 13.70 9.85 -35.24
N HIS A 254 13.39 9.95 -36.55
CA HIS A 254 14.07 10.87 -37.47
C HIS A 254 13.28 12.11 -37.93
N LYS A 255 12.10 12.42 -37.36
CA LYS A 255 11.44 13.73 -37.57
C LYS A 255 11.53 14.66 -36.35
N ARG A 256 12.66 14.61 -35.64
CA ARG A 256 13.02 15.60 -34.61
C ARG A 256 14.52 15.92 -34.62
N ARG A 257 15.08 16.17 -35.81
CA ARG A 257 16.42 16.79 -35.93
C ARG A 257 16.53 17.60 -37.22
N LYS A 258 15.95 18.80 -37.23
CA LYS A 258 16.52 19.96 -37.93
C LYS A 258 15.84 21.25 -37.49
N LEU A 259 16.36 21.82 -36.41
CA LEU A 259 16.76 23.23 -36.27
C LEU A 259 17.24 23.39 -34.83
N ALA A 260 18.57 23.35 -34.69
CA ALA A 260 19.24 23.77 -33.49
C ALA A 260 19.11 25.30 -33.44
N GLU A 261 18.45 25.82 -32.41
CA GLU A 261 19.02 26.80 -31.49
C GLU A 261 17.98 27.17 -30.41
N SER A 262 18.46 27.21 -29.16
CA SER A 262 17.82 27.79 -27.97
C SER A 262 16.95 26.90 -27.08
N ARG A 263 17.50 26.68 -25.88
CA ARG A 263 16.92 26.32 -24.56
C ARG A 263 16.38 24.91 -24.33
N GLU A 264 17.09 24.22 -23.43
CA GLU A 264 16.62 23.12 -22.58
C GLU A 264 15.16 23.33 -22.15
N LYS A 265 14.32 22.32 -22.40
CA LYS A 265 13.08 22.10 -21.66
C LYS A 265 13.00 20.64 -21.28
N THR A 266 13.08 20.44 -19.97
CA THR A 266 12.55 19.30 -19.22
C THR A 266 11.15 18.94 -19.73
N MET A 267 10.81 17.65 -19.72
CA MET A 267 9.46 17.16 -19.98
C MET A 267 8.52 17.72 -18.91
N SER A 268 7.98 18.90 -19.20
CA SER A 268 6.95 19.57 -18.43
C SER A 268 5.69 18.73 -18.49
N SER A 269 5.32 18.25 -17.32
CA SER A 269 4.08 17.56 -17.02
C SER A 269 3.13 18.62 -16.47
N ASP A 270 2.59 19.45 -17.35
CA ASP A 270 1.46 20.32 -17.05
C ASP A 270 0.70 20.55 -18.36
N ASP A 271 -0.62 20.66 -18.22
CA ASP A 271 -1.67 20.71 -19.25
C ASP A 271 -2.06 19.39 -19.91
N GLU A 272 -2.83 18.58 -19.16
CA GLU A 272 -4.08 18.06 -19.71
C GLU A 272 -5.19 18.36 -18.71
N ASP A 273 -6.20 19.07 -19.22
CA ASP A 273 -7.35 19.59 -18.53
C ASP A 273 -8.19 18.51 -17.83
N VAL A 274 -8.89 19.02 -16.82
CA VAL A 274 -10.03 18.47 -16.10
C VAL A 274 -10.97 17.68 -17.04
N SER A 275 -11.37 16.46 -16.62
CA SER A 275 -12.29 15.52 -17.31
C SER A 275 -11.65 14.42 -18.19
N GLY A 276 -10.53 13.85 -17.74
CA GLY A 276 -10.09 12.54 -18.22
C GLY A 276 -10.88 11.43 -17.52
N LYS A 277 -11.87 10.82 -18.20
CA LYS A 277 -12.44 9.52 -17.79
C LYS A 277 -11.29 8.51 -17.66
N GLY A 278 -10.73 8.39 -16.46
CA GLY A 278 -9.63 7.48 -16.17
C GLY A 278 -10.02 6.08 -16.61
N ARG A 279 -9.22 5.48 -17.52
CA ARG A 279 -9.38 4.07 -17.90
C ARG A 279 -9.49 3.26 -16.61
N ASN A 280 -10.59 2.52 -16.44
CA ASN A 280 -10.73 1.58 -15.33
C ASN A 280 -9.62 0.53 -15.47
N ARG A 281 -8.51 0.72 -14.75
CA ARG A 281 -7.42 -0.26 -14.66
C ARG A 281 -7.98 -1.51 -13.97
N HIS A 282 -7.60 -2.69 -14.45
CA HIS A 282 -8.00 -3.92 -13.81
C HIS A 282 -7.12 -4.16 -12.59
N VAL A 283 -7.70 -4.58 -11.48
CA VAL A 283 -6.97 -4.94 -10.26
C VAL A 283 -7.04 -6.46 -10.10
N VAL A 284 -5.90 -7.11 -10.25
CA VAL A 284 -5.72 -8.54 -10.05
C VAL A 284 -5.57 -8.82 -8.56
N VAL A 285 -6.34 -9.80 -8.07
CA VAL A 285 -6.34 -10.20 -6.66
C VAL A 285 -6.30 -11.72 -6.57
N ASN A 286 -5.37 -12.24 -5.78
CA ASN A 286 -5.34 -13.66 -5.45
C ASN A 286 -6.41 -13.97 -4.39
N LYS A 287 -7.29 -14.92 -4.68
CA LYS A 287 -8.42 -15.28 -3.79
C LYS A 287 -7.98 -15.82 -2.43
N ASN A 288 -6.76 -16.36 -2.34
CA ASN A 288 -6.22 -16.89 -1.10
C ASN A 288 -5.67 -15.80 -0.17
N ASP A 289 -5.38 -14.62 -0.73
CA ASP A 289 -4.67 -13.54 -0.03
C ASP A 289 -5.65 -12.55 0.63
N LEU A 290 -6.89 -12.47 0.11
CA LEU A 290 -7.89 -11.50 0.58
C LEU A 290 -9.27 -12.17 0.72
N ALA A 291 -9.90 -12.00 1.89
CA ALA A 291 -11.28 -12.41 2.09
C ALA A 291 -12.24 -11.51 1.28
N ASN A 292 -13.21 -12.12 0.59
CA ASN A 292 -14.22 -11.41 -0.21
C ASN A 292 -13.67 -10.34 -1.18
N PRO A 293 -12.73 -10.68 -2.09
CA PRO A 293 -12.04 -9.68 -2.92
C PRO A 293 -13.00 -8.86 -3.80
N ASN A 294 -14.12 -9.43 -4.23
CA ASN A 294 -15.13 -8.71 -5.02
C ASN A 294 -15.78 -7.57 -4.23
N GLU A 295 -16.08 -7.79 -2.95
CA GLU A 295 -16.69 -6.79 -2.07
C GLU A 295 -15.70 -5.65 -1.79
N VAL A 296 -14.43 -5.99 -1.50
CA VAL A 296 -13.37 -5.02 -1.26
C VAL A 296 -13.13 -4.12 -2.47
N LEU A 297 -13.05 -4.72 -3.67
CA LEU A 297 -12.91 -3.96 -4.92
C LEU A 297 -14.13 -3.11 -5.23
N GLU A 298 -15.33 -3.56 -4.87
CA GLU A 298 -16.55 -2.77 -5.04
C GLU A 298 -16.58 -1.56 -4.09
N CYS A 299 -16.20 -1.75 -2.82
CA CYS A 299 -16.01 -0.64 -1.89
C CYS A 299 -15.00 0.38 -2.42
N PHE A 300 -13.86 -0.07 -2.94
CA PHE A 300 -12.87 0.83 -3.54
C PHE A 300 -13.44 1.64 -4.71
N LYS A 301 -14.17 0.99 -5.63
CA LYS A 301 -14.82 1.67 -6.76
C LYS A 301 -15.84 2.70 -6.31
N ILE A 302 -16.74 2.34 -5.39
CA ILE A 302 -17.77 3.24 -4.88
C ILE A 302 -17.11 4.44 -4.20
N ALA A 303 -16.09 4.23 -3.37
CA ALA A 303 -15.35 5.30 -2.71
C ALA A 303 -14.69 6.25 -3.73
N ARG A 304 -14.05 5.71 -4.77
CA ARG A 304 -13.50 6.53 -5.87
C ARG A 304 -14.58 7.32 -6.59
N GLU A 305 -15.70 6.70 -6.94
CA GLU A 305 -16.81 7.40 -7.62
C GLU A 305 -17.40 8.50 -6.73
N CYS A 306 -17.47 8.29 -5.42
CA CYS A 306 -17.88 9.33 -4.46
C CYS A 306 -16.88 10.49 -4.45
N TRP A 307 -15.58 10.20 -4.43
CA TRP A 307 -14.52 11.21 -4.50
C TRP A 307 -14.63 12.04 -5.78
N ASP A 308 -14.72 11.37 -6.94
CA ASP A 308 -14.85 12.01 -8.25
C ASP A 308 -16.12 12.88 -8.32
N LEU A 309 -17.23 12.44 -7.71
CA LEU A 309 -18.47 13.21 -7.65
C LEU A 309 -18.34 14.46 -6.77
N LEU A 310 -17.73 14.33 -5.58
CA LEU A 310 -17.53 15.45 -4.65
C LEU A 310 -16.61 16.52 -5.24
N HIS A 311 -15.68 16.15 -6.12
CA HIS A 311 -14.75 17.05 -6.81
C HIS A 311 -15.17 17.36 -8.26
N SER A 312 -16.41 17.01 -8.65
CA SER A 312 -16.89 17.24 -10.02
C SER A 312 -17.17 18.72 -10.34
N THR A 313 -17.42 19.54 -9.32
CA THR A 313 -17.67 20.98 -9.43
C THR A 313 -17.07 21.70 -8.22
N GLU A 314 -16.62 22.94 -8.41
CA GLU A 314 -16.04 23.76 -7.33
C GLU A 314 -17.02 23.94 -6.14
N ALA A 315 -18.32 24.08 -6.42
CA ALA A 315 -19.35 24.23 -5.41
C ALA A 315 -19.46 23.01 -4.48
N LEU A 316 -19.33 21.79 -5.01
CA LEU A 316 -19.35 20.56 -4.23
C LEU A 316 -18.03 20.36 -3.46
N GLU A 317 -16.90 20.64 -4.10
CA GLU A 317 -15.57 20.50 -3.50
C GLU A 317 -15.39 21.44 -2.31
N LYS A 318 -15.81 22.70 -2.44
CA LYS A 318 -15.76 23.70 -1.37
C LYS A 318 -16.60 23.27 -0.16
N GLU A 319 -17.78 22.72 -0.43
CA GLU A 319 -18.71 22.27 0.61
C GLU A 319 -18.19 21.01 1.32
N PHE A 320 -17.63 20.05 0.55
CA PHE A 320 -16.95 18.88 1.11
C PHE A 320 -15.73 19.27 1.96
N SER A 321 -14.92 20.21 1.49
CA SER A 321 -13.75 20.74 2.22
C SER A 321 -14.17 21.44 3.51
N ARG A 322 -15.30 22.17 3.51
CA ARG A 322 -15.88 22.79 4.70
C ARG A 322 -16.24 21.77 5.78
N ILE A 323 -16.65 20.56 5.39
CA ILE A 323 -16.97 19.46 6.32
C ILE A 323 -15.67 18.81 6.84
N CYS A 324 -14.71 18.52 5.96
CA CYS A 324 -13.51 17.77 6.31
C CYS A 324 -12.49 18.59 7.11
N LEU A 325 -12.41 19.92 6.89
CA LEU A 325 -11.42 20.78 7.54
C LEU A 325 -11.53 20.76 9.08
N PRO A 326 -12.72 20.94 9.70
CA PRO A 326 -12.87 20.82 11.15
C PRO A 326 -12.54 19.42 11.70
N TRP A 327 -12.75 18.37 10.90
CA TRP A 327 -12.48 16.99 11.29
C TRP A 327 -10.99 16.63 11.23
N LYS A 328 -10.15 17.52 10.69
CA LYS A 328 -8.70 17.32 10.51
C LYS A 328 -8.39 16.01 9.76
N THR A 329 -9.15 15.74 8.70
CA THR A 329 -9.04 14.46 7.96
C THR A 329 -7.69 14.25 7.30
N ASP A 330 -6.91 15.31 7.10
CA ASP A 330 -5.53 15.27 6.60
C ASP A 330 -4.59 14.48 7.52
N THR A 331 -4.91 14.41 8.82
CA THR A 331 -4.16 13.64 9.82
C THR A 331 -4.53 12.15 9.84
N TRP A 332 -5.60 11.74 9.13
CA TRP A 332 -6.09 10.37 9.17
C TRP A 332 -5.28 9.45 8.25
N LEU A 333 -4.43 8.61 8.85
CA LEU A 333 -3.57 7.67 8.12
C LEU A 333 -4.36 6.74 7.18
N TRP A 334 -5.49 6.21 7.63
CA TRP A 334 -6.34 5.31 6.84
C TRP A 334 -6.90 5.99 5.58
N LEU A 335 -7.32 7.26 5.70
CA LEU A 335 -7.75 8.05 4.56
C LEU A 335 -6.58 8.32 3.60
N ARG A 336 -5.41 8.68 4.15
CA ARG A 336 -4.20 8.91 3.35
C ARG A 336 -3.80 7.68 2.53
N ILE A 337 -3.90 6.47 3.10
CA ILE A 337 -3.64 5.22 2.40
C ILE A 337 -4.60 5.06 1.21
N PHE A 338 -5.90 5.24 1.45
CA PHE A 338 -6.90 5.15 0.37
C PHE A 338 -6.65 6.16 -0.75
N LEU A 339 -6.43 7.43 -0.41
CA LEU A 339 -6.17 8.48 -1.41
C LEU A 339 -4.92 8.16 -2.23
N THR A 340 -3.89 7.59 -1.61
CA THR A 340 -2.68 7.16 -2.31
C THR A 340 -2.97 6.01 -3.27
N ASP A 341 -3.66 4.95 -2.82
CA ASP A 341 -4.07 3.83 -3.66
C ASP A 341 -4.96 4.29 -4.83
N MET A 342 -5.86 5.26 -4.61
CA MET A 342 -6.70 5.87 -5.64
C MET A 342 -5.88 6.61 -6.71
N VAL A 343 -4.86 7.38 -6.31
CA VAL A 343 -3.99 8.11 -7.25
C VAL A 343 -3.10 7.13 -8.05
N ILE A 344 -2.62 6.05 -7.43
CA ILE A 344 -1.94 4.94 -8.12
C ILE A 344 -2.89 4.28 -9.13
N TYR A 345 -4.14 4.03 -8.72
CA TYR A 345 -5.17 3.48 -9.58
C TYR A 345 -5.48 4.37 -10.79
N GLN A 346 -5.41 5.69 -10.64
CA GLN A 346 -5.58 6.63 -11.73
C GLN A 346 -4.35 6.73 -12.66
N GLY A 347 -3.22 6.09 -12.31
CA GLY A 347 -1.96 6.19 -13.06
C GLY A 347 -1.21 7.51 -12.87
N GLN A 348 -1.59 8.30 -11.86
CA GLN A 348 -0.98 9.61 -11.59
C GLN A 348 0.25 9.46 -10.68
N HIS A 349 1.27 8.72 -11.15
CA HIS A 349 2.42 8.29 -10.34
C HIS A 349 3.21 9.42 -9.68
N LYS A 350 3.35 10.59 -10.33
CA LYS A 350 4.00 11.77 -9.72
C LYS A 350 3.26 12.28 -8.49
N LYS A 351 1.92 12.36 -8.55
CA LYS A 351 1.09 12.74 -7.41
C LYS A 351 1.10 11.66 -6.33
N ALA A 352 1.15 10.38 -6.73
CA ALA A 352 1.28 9.27 -5.79
C ALA A 352 2.58 9.36 -4.99
N ILE A 353 3.71 9.67 -5.62
CA ILE A 353 5.00 9.87 -4.95
C ILE A 353 4.92 10.97 -3.87
N ALA A 354 4.33 12.14 -4.19
CA ALA A 354 4.13 13.20 -3.21
C ALA A 354 3.24 12.74 -2.03
N SER A 355 2.16 12.00 -2.32
CA SER A 355 1.28 11.44 -1.27
C SER A 355 1.99 10.39 -0.41
N LEU A 356 2.86 9.56 -1.00
CA LEU A 356 3.65 8.54 -0.31
C LEU A 356 4.69 9.13 0.63
N HIS A 357 5.32 10.24 0.27
CA HIS A 357 6.22 10.97 1.18
C HIS A 357 5.47 11.51 2.41
N HIS A 358 4.28 12.06 2.20
CA HIS A 358 3.44 12.50 3.32
C HIS A 358 2.94 11.33 4.18
N LEU A 359 2.58 10.20 3.56
CA LEU A 359 2.23 8.97 4.27
C LEU A 359 3.38 8.48 5.15
N ALA A 360 4.62 8.49 4.63
CA ALA A 360 5.81 8.11 5.39
C ALA A 360 6.04 9.04 6.60
N ALA A 361 5.78 10.34 6.45
CA ALA A 361 5.85 11.29 7.57
C ALA A 361 4.83 11.00 8.67
N LEU A 362 3.60 10.62 8.31
CA LEU A 362 2.56 10.23 9.27
C LEU A 362 2.88 8.90 9.99
N GLN A 363 3.56 7.97 9.32
CA GLN A 363 3.98 6.69 9.91
C GLN A 363 5.24 6.81 10.79
N GLY A 364 6.13 7.76 10.49
CA GLY A 364 7.43 7.95 11.17
C GLY A 364 7.36 8.47 12.61
N SER A 365 6.17 8.75 13.16
CA SER A 365 6.00 9.25 14.54
C SER A 365 5.89 8.14 15.61
N ARG A 366 6.08 6.86 15.26
CA ARG A 366 6.09 5.75 16.25
C ARG A 366 7.53 5.43 16.67
N SER A 367 7.76 5.43 17.98
CA SER A 367 9.07 5.40 18.66
C SER A 367 10.07 4.32 18.17
N PRO A 368 11.38 4.63 18.15
CA PRO A 368 12.44 3.73 17.68
C PRO A 368 12.66 2.44 18.50
N ASN A 369 12.00 2.27 19.65
CA ASN A 369 12.17 1.09 20.52
C ASN A 369 11.32 -0.15 20.15
N GLN A 370 10.55 -0.13 19.06
CA GLN A 370 9.73 -1.27 18.61
C GLN A 370 10.31 -2.03 17.41
N GLN A 371 11.62 -1.91 17.13
CA GLN A 371 12.28 -2.59 16.00
C GLN A 371 12.52 -4.09 16.19
N ILE A 372 12.05 -4.71 17.27
CA ILE A 372 12.31 -6.12 17.56
C ILE A 372 10.98 -6.86 17.63
N ILE A 373 10.42 -7.23 16.46
CA ILE A 373 9.64 -8.46 16.19
C ILE A 373 9.43 -8.53 14.67
N ALA A 374 10.02 -9.56 14.05
CA ALA A 374 10.26 -9.73 12.61
C ALA A 374 9.04 -9.88 11.68
N GLN A 375 7.83 -9.50 12.11
CA GLN A 375 6.62 -9.55 11.26
C GLN A 375 6.02 -8.16 10.98
N GLY A 376 6.36 -7.12 11.77
CA GLY A 376 5.87 -5.74 11.57
C GLY A 376 6.75 -4.85 10.68
N ALA A 377 7.93 -5.32 10.26
CA ALA A 377 8.90 -4.50 9.53
C ALA A 377 8.42 -4.09 8.13
N LEU A 378 7.82 -5.01 7.35
CA LEU A 378 7.42 -4.71 5.97
C LEU A 378 6.16 -3.87 5.86
N GLU A 379 5.25 -3.94 6.83
CA GLU A 379 4.08 -3.04 6.90
C GLU A 379 4.53 -1.58 6.99
N GLN A 380 5.54 -1.31 7.82
CA GLN A 380 6.14 0.02 7.98
C GLN A 380 6.86 0.49 6.70
N GLN A 381 7.21 -0.43 5.81
CA GLN A 381 7.84 -0.12 4.52
C GLN A 381 6.85 -0.01 3.35
N ARG A 382 5.52 -0.02 3.60
CA ARG A 382 4.48 0.16 2.55
C ARG A 382 4.80 1.30 1.60
N ALA A 383 5.16 2.46 2.15
CA ALA A 383 5.46 3.65 1.36
C ALA A 383 6.61 3.40 0.38
N VAL A 384 7.68 2.75 0.84
CA VAL A 384 8.87 2.47 0.03
C VAL A 384 8.57 1.45 -1.07
N ILE A 385 7.76 0.42 -0.79
CA ILE A 385 7.33 -0.57 -1.80
C ILE A 385 6.51 0.11 -2.91
N GLN A 386 5.54 0.96 -2.54
CA GLN A 386 4.74 1.70 -3.51
C GLN A 386 5.55 2.78 -4.25
N LEU A 387 6.57 3.38 -3.62
CA LEU A 387 7.51 4.30 -4.29
C LEU A 387 8.30 3.58 -5.38
N ALA A 388 8.87 2.40 -5.09
CA ALA A 388 9.57 1.59 -6.09
C ALA A 388 8.67 1.30 -7.31
N SER A 389 7.42 0.91 -7.06
CA SER A 389 6.41 0.69 -8.11
C SER A 389 6.09 1.95 -8.92
N CYS A 390 5.95 3.11 -8.28
CA CYS A 390 5.66 4.36 -8.95
C CYS A 390 6.83 4.86 -9.81
N HIS A 391 8.07 4.79 -9.29
CA HIS A 391 9.27 5.13 -10.06
C HIS A 391 9.41 4.22 -11.28
N PHE A 392 9.11 2.93 -11.13
CA PHE A 392 9.13 1.99 -12.25
C PHE A 392 8.13 2.38 -13.34
N ALA A 393 6.90 2.71 -12.96
CA ALA A 393 5.87 3.15 -13.90
C ALA A 393 6.24 4.46 -14.64
N LEU A 394 7.06 5.32 -14.03
CA LEU A 394 7.59 6.55 -14.64
C LEU A 394 8.82 6.29 -15.53
N GLY A 395 9.36 5.08 -15.57
CA GLY A 395 10.60 4.75 -16.27
C GLY A 395 11.87 5.19 -15.53
N GLU A 396 11.76 5.56 -14.25
CA GLU A 396 12.85 6.00 -13.39
C GLU A 396 13.56 4.76 -12.78
N TYR A 397 14.17 3.95 -13.63
CA TYR A 397 14.72 2.63 -13.28
C TYR A 397 15.81 2.68 -12.20
N ARG A 398 16.64 3.72 -12.20
CA ARG A 398 17.66 3.90 -11.16
C ARG A 398 17.03 4.10 -9.78
N LEU A 399 16.02 4.99 -9.67
CA LEU A 399 15.29 5.24 -8.42
C LEU A 399 14.49 4.01 -8.00
N THR A 400 13.92 3.29 -8.96
CA THR A 400 13.26 1.99 -8.72
C THR A 400 14.21 1.02 -8.00
N CYS A 401 15.38 0.79 -8.58
CA CYS A 401 16.38 -0.11 -8.00
C CYS A 401 16.90 0.40 -6.67
N GLU A 402 17.09 1.70 -6.48
CA GLU A 402 17.48 2.28 -5.19
C GLU A 402 16.47 1.91 -4.09
N LYS A 403 15.17 2.13 -4.33
CA LYS A 403 14.13 1.79 -3.36
C LYS A 403 14.00 0.29 -3.13
N VAL A 404 14.15 -0.53 -4.17
CA VAL A 404 14.20 -1.99 -4.01
C VAL A 404 15.38 -2.43 -3.15
N LEU A 405 16.57 -1.88 -3.39
CA LEU A 405 17.78 -2.23 -2.64
C LEU A 405 17.72 -1.75 -1.19
N ASP A 406 17.03 -0.64 -0.92
CA ASP A 406 16.72 -0.21 0.45
C ASP A 406 15.78 -1.20 1.15
N LEU A 407 14.73 -1.69 0.45
CA LEU A 407 13.80 -2.70 0.96
C LEU A 407 14.47 -4.03 1.31
N MET A 408 15.49 -4.44 0.55
CA MET A 408 16.19 -5.71 0.81
C MET A 408 16.81 -5.77 2.21
N ASN A 409 17.14 -4.63 2.84
CA ASN A 409 17.65 -4.58 4.22
C ASN A 409 16.60 -4.99 5.26
N TYR A 410 15.31 -4.92 4.92
CA TYR A 410 14.19 -5.24 5.82
C TYR A 410 13.53 -6.59 5.48
N ILE A 411 13.89 -7.19 4.34
CA ILE A 411 13.34 -8.47 3.90
C ILE A 411 14.18 -9.60 4.49
N VAL A 412 13.53 -10.49 5.23
CA VAL A 412 14.11 -11.78 5.63
C VAL A 412 13.78 -12.81 4.53
N PRO A 413 14.79 -13.43 3.88
CA PRO A 413 14.56 -14.43 2.84
C PRO A 413 13.70 -15.60 3.37
N PRO A 414 12.70 -16.07 2.60
CA PRO A 414 11.88 -17.18 3.04
C PRO A 414 12.72 -18.46 3.16
N VAL A 415 12.53 -19.19 4.27
CA VAL A 415 13.15 -20.51 4.46
C VAL A 415 12.56 -21.47 3.43
N GLN A 416 13.40 -22.33 2.87
CA GLN A 416 13.05 -23.27 1.82
C GLN A 416 12.11 -24.34 2.41
N GLU A 417 10.79 -24.15 2.27
CA GLU A 417 9.84 -25.24 2.50
C GLU A 417 9.97 -26.24 1.36
N SER A 418 10.17 -27.52 1.69
CA SER A 418 10.19 -28.61 0.71
C SER A 418 8.98 -28.49 -0.21
N ALA A 419 9.24 -28.29 -1.50
CA ALA A 419 8.23 -28.04 -2.51
C ALA A 419 7.11 -29.09 -2.45
N ARG A 420 5.96 -28.73 -1.88
CA ARG A 420 4.71 -29.21 -2.44
C ARG A 420 4.52 -28.39 -3.70
N ILE A 421 4.60 -29.08 -4.84
CA ILE A 421 4.23 -28.57 -6.15
C ILE A 421 2.88 -27.86 -5.98
N GLN A 422 2.91 -26.53 -5.91
CA GLN A 422 1.69 -25.74 -5.92
C GLN A 422 1.18 -25.85 -7.35
N GLU A 423 0.08 -26.56 -7.54
CA GLU A 423 -0.59 -26.67 -8.82
C GLU A 423 -0.82 -25.26 -9.38
N ASP A 424 -0.35 -25.12 -10.62
CA ASP A 424 -0.51 -24.01 -11.53
C ASP A 424 -1.93 -23.39 -11.40
N PRO A 425 -2.10 -22.11 -11.04
CA PRO A 425 -3.41 -21.50 -11.09
C PRO A 425 -3.81 -21.40 -12.56
N SER A 426 -4.69 -22.32 -12.97
CA SER A 426 -5.53 -22.33 -14.18
C SER A 426 -5.10 -21.39 -15.31
N LYS A 427 -4.67 -21.99 -16.43
CA LYS A 427 -4.50 -21.36 -17.75
C LYS A 427 -5.79 -20.68 -18.24
N ILE A 428 -6.15 -19.54 -17.67
CA ILE A 428 -7.09 -18.60 -18.28
C ILE A 428 -6.22 -17.61 -19.03
N LYS A 429 -6.11 -17.77 -20.36
CA LYS A 429 -5.47 -16.77 -21.22
C LYS A 429 -6.11 -15.41 -20.92
N PRO A 430 -5.39 -14.42 -20.34
CA PRO A 430 -5.94 -13.09 -20.24
C PRO A 430 -6.10 -12.57 -21.66
N LYS A 431 -7.34 -12.21 -22.03
CA LYS A 431 -7.58 -11.49 -23.27
C LYS A 431 -6.74 -10.22 -23.22
N PHE A 432 -5.76 -10.10 -24.12
CA PHE A 432 -4.91 -8.94 -24.30
C PHE A 432 -5.73 -7.64 -24.16
N ARG A 433 -5.46 -6.87 -23.12
CA ARG A 433 -5.93 -5.49 -22.99
C ARG A 433 -4.70 -4.62 -22.75
N LYS A 434 -4.49 -3.63 -23.63
CA LYS A 434 -3.39 -2.67 -23.60
C LYS A 434 -3.57 -1.63 -22.48
N GLY A 435 -3.58 -2.09 -21.22
CA GLY A 435 -3.51 -1.27 -20.02
C GLY A 435 -2.56 -1.93 -19.02
N SER A 436 -1.81 -1.13 -18.25
CA SER A 436 -1.06 -1.64 -17.11
C SER A 436 -2.07 -2.10 -16.06
N ASP A 437 -2.20 -3.41 -15.89
CA ASP A 437 -3.02 -3.95 -14.80
C ASP A 437 -2.33 -3.64 -13.46
N LEU A 438 -3.12 -3.66 -12.39
CA LEU A 438 -2.65 -3.46 -11.01
C LEU A 438 -2.81 -4.77 -10.26
N LYS A 439 -2.06 -4.94 -9.17
CA LYS A 439 -2.16 -6.11 -8.30
C LYS A 439 -2.27 -5.70 -6.84
N LEU A 440 -3.15 -6.38 -6.11
CA LEU A 440 -3.14 -6.36 -4.64
C LEU A 440 -2.20 -7.47 -4.15
N LEU A 441 -1.13 -7.09 -3.44
CA LEU A 441 -0.06 -7.98 -2.99
C LEU A 441 0.04 -7.99 -1.46
N PRO A 442 0.16 -9.15 -0.80
CA PRO A 442 0.44 -9.22 0.64
C PRO A 442 1.83 -8.67 1.01
N CYS A 443 1.92 -7.93 2.10
CA CYS A 443 3.16 -7.43 2.69
C CYS A 443 3.91 -8.52 3.47
N THR A 444 4.28 -9.62 2.81
CA THR A 444 5.16 -10.66 3.36
C THR A 444 6.47 -10.72 2.60
N SER A 445 7.56 -11.17 3.22
CA SER A 445 8.82 -11.43 2.50
C SER A 445 8.60 -12.38 1.32
N LYS A 446 7.74 -13.39 1.48
CA LYS A 446 7.39 -14.38 0.44
C LYS A 446 6.77 -13.74 -0.81
N SER A 447 6.09 -12.60 -0.66
CA SER A 447 5.40 -11.93 -1.78
C SER A 447 6.15 -10.70 -2.29
N VAL A 448 6.68 -9.88 -1.37
CA VAL A 448 7.39 -8.63 -1.69
C VAL A 448 8.74 -8.90 -2.32
N MET A 449 9.49 -9.90 -1.84
CA MET A 449 10.82 -10.18 -2.38
C MET A 449 10.80 -10.62 -3.85
N PRO A 450 9.94 -11.57 -4.28
CA PRO A 450 9.74 -11.85 -5.71
C PRO A 450 9.42 -10.61 -6.55
N TYR A 451 8.50 -9.77 -6.06
CA TYR A 451 8.10 -8.55 -6.74
C TYR A 451 9.27 -7.57 -6.92
N CYS A 452 10.08 -7.39 -5.87
CA CYS A 452 11.29 -6.57 -5.92
C CYS A 452 12.32 -7.09 -6.94
N LEU A 453 12.56 -8.42 -6.97
CA LEU A 453 13.47 -9.04 -7.94
C LEU A 453 12.97 -8.86 -9.38
N GLN A 454 11.67 -9.00 -9.61
CA GLN A 454 11.05 -8.74 -10.91
C GLN A 454 11.18 -7.27 -11.32
N LEU A 455 10.97 -6.30 -10.41
CA LEU A 455 11.20 -4.88 -10.70
C LEU A 455 12.65 -4.60 -11.11
N MET A 456 13.62 -5.20 -10.40
CA MET A 456 15.04 -5.08 -10.75
C MET A 456 15.35 -5.69 -12.12
N LEU A 457 14.82 -6.88 -12.40
CA LEU A 457 14.99 -7.54 -13.69
C LEU A 457 14.43 -6.65 -14.81
N ALA A 458 13.24 -6.08 -14.63
CA ALA A 458 12.62 -5.23 -15.64
C ALA A 458 13.43 -3.96 -15.89
N SER A 459 13.97 -3.38 -14.81
CA SER A 459 14.80 -2.18 -14.84
C SER A 459 16.12 -2.41 -15.57
N LEU A 460 16.79 -3.55 -15.34
CA LEU A 460 18.07 -3.89 -15.97
C LEU A 460 17.94 -4.47 -17.38
N LYS A 461 16.83 -5.16 -17.68
CA LYS A 461 16.55 -5.82 -18.97
C LYS A 461 16.73 -4.85 -20.15
N LEU A 462 16.21 -3.62 -20.05
CA LEU A 462 16.27 -2.66 -21.16
C LEU A 462 17.72 -2.28 -21.51
N ARG A 463 18.60 -2.15 -20.51
CA ARG A 463 20.02 -1.85 -20.73
C ARG A 463 20.79 -3.06 -21.22
N ALA A 464 20.59 -4.21 -20.58
CA ALA A 464 21.28 -5.46 -20.93
C ALA A 464 21.10 -5.85 -22.41
N PHE A 465 19.93 -5.58 -22.98
CA PHE A 465 19.60 -5.89 -24.37
C PHE A 465 19.70 -4.70 -25.34
N ALA A 466 20.30 -3.57 -24.93
CA ALA A 466 20.62 -2.47 -25.84
C ALA A 466 21.69 -2.88 -26.88
N ASP A 467 21.85 -2.10 -27.95
CA ASP A 467 22.82 -2.42 -29.02
C ASP A 467 24.28 -2.41 -28.54
N ASN A 468 24.57 -1.65 -27.49
CA ASN A 468 25.91 -1.59 -26.90
C ASN A 468 26.22 -2.88 -26.11
N ARG A 469 27.51 -3.24 -26.11
CA ARG A 469 28.03 -4.31 -25.24
C ARG A 469 28.06 -3.82 -23.80
N ASP A 470 27.31 -4.49 -22.94
CA ASP A 470 27.27 -4.27 -21.50
C ASP A 470 27.15 -5.64 -20.81
N ASP A 471 28.29 -6.32 -20.69
CA ASP A 471 28.35 -7.67 -20.11
C ASP A 471 27.96 -7.66 -18.62
N MET A 472 28.19 -6.55 -17.91
CA MET A 472 27.83 -6.41 -16.51
C MET A 472 26.31 -6.40 -16.33
N ALA A 473 25.60 -5.54 -17.09
CA ALA A 473 24.14 -5.50 -17.06
C ALA A 473 23.54 -6.85 -17.51
N LEU A 474 24.12 -7.48 -18.53
CA LEU A 474 23.69 -8.78 -19.02
C LEU A 474 23.90 -9.89 -17.97
N GLY A 475 25.04 -9.90 -17.29
CA GLY A 475 25.32 -10.84 -16.20
C GLY A 475 24.37 -10.66 -15.01
N HIS A 476 24.08 -9.42 -14.60
CA HIS A 476 23.08 -9.16 -13.56
C HIS A 476 21.67 -9.65 -13.95
N VAL A 477 21.28 -9.48 -15.22
CA VAL A 477 20.02 -10.02 -15.73
C VAL A 477 20.00 -11.56 -15.65
N ILE A 478 21.11 -12.23 -15.99
CA ILE A 478 21.22 -13.70 -15.88
C ILE A 478 21.10 -14.16 -14.42
N VAL A 479 21.74 -13.46 -13.48
CA VAL A 479 21.59 -13.76 -12.04
C VAL A 479 20.13 -13.69 -11.61
N LEU A 480 19.41 -12.63 -12.00
CA LEU A 480 18.00 -12.42 -11.64
C LEU A 480 17.03 -13.39 -12.33
N LEU A 481 17.37 -13.88 -13.53
CA LEU A 481 16.55 -14.82 -14.30
C LEU A 481 16.37 -16.18 -13.61
N GLN A 482 17.23 -16.53 -12.64
CA GLN A 482 17.10 -17.75 -11.85
C GLN A 482 15.80 -17.80 -11.03
N HIS A 483 15.27 -16.65 -10.60
CA HIS A 483 14.18 -16.55 -9.62
C HIS A 483 12.89 -17.28 -10.03
N ASP A 484 12.46 -17.07 -11.27
CA ASP A 484 11.16 -17.53 -11.81
C ASP A 484 11.38 -18.64 -12.87
N TRP A 485 12.52 -19.34 -12.80
CA TRP A 485 12.84 -20.42 -13.75
C TRP A 485 11.77 -21.53 -13.72
N PRO A 486 11.30 -22.03 -14.88
CA PRO A 486 11.74 -21.77 -16.26
C PRO A 486 10.97 -20.65 -17.00
N LYS A 487 10.12 -19.84 -16.34
CA LYS A 487 9.35 -18.78 -17.02
C LYS A 487 10.24 -17.78 -17.78
N GLY A 488 11.45 -17.55 -17.26
CA GLY A 488 12.45 -16.66 -17.85
C GLY A 488 13.34 -17.28 -18.94
N GLU A 489 13.14 -18.56 -19.29
CA GLU A 489 14.00 -19.31 -20.22
C GLU A 489 14.14 -18.62 -21.59
N ASN A 490 13.05 -18.16 -22.19
CA ASN A 490 13.10 -17.44 -23.48
C ASN A 490 13.96 -16.17 -23.41
N LEU A 491 13.94 -15.44 -22.29
CA LEU A 491 14.75 -14.24 -22.11
C LEU A 491 16.22 -14.62 -21.85
N PHE A 492 16.47 -15.72 -21.15
CA PHE A 492 17.80 -16.29 -20.97
C PHE A 492 18.43 -16.72 -22.31
N LEU A 493 17.70 -17.47 -23.15
CA LEU A 493 18.18 -17.88 -24.47
C LEU A 493 18.53 -16.68 -25.38
N LYS A 494 17.80 -15.56 -25.24
CA LYS A 494 18.18 -14.30 -25.90
C LYS A 494 19.50 -13.73 -25.39
N ALA A 495 19.74 -13.79 -24.08
CA ALA A 495 21.03 -13.39 -23.50
C ALA A 495 22.17 -14.28 -24.04
N ILE A 496 21.94 -15.59 -24.10
CA ILE A 496 22.89 -16.56 -24.68
C ILE A 496 23.16 -16.24 -26.15
N SER A 497 22.13 -16.01 -26.97
CA SER A 497 22.29 -15.61 -28.37
C SER A 497 23.11 -14.31 -28.51
N LYS A 498 22.91 -13.32 -27.63
CA LYS A 498 23.69 -12.08 -27.64
C LYS A 498 25.14 -12.32 -27.29
N ILE A 499 25.42 -13.16 -26.28
CA ILE A 499 26.78 -13.58 -25.89
C ILE A 499 27.48 -14.29 -27.05
N CYS A 500 26.80 -15.22 -27.72
CA CYS A 500 27.33 -15.90 -28.91
C CYS A 500 27.71 -14.93 -30.03
N GLN A 501 26.85 -13.93 -30.30
CA GLN A 501 27.11 -12.91 -31.31
C GLN A 501 28.33 -12.04 -30.96
N GLN A 502 28.56 -11.77 -29.68
CA GLN A 502 29.71 -11.00 -29.20
C GLN A 502 31.01 -11.81 -29.21
N GLY A 503 30.92 -13.14 -29.08
CA GLY A 503 32.06 -14.06 -29.07
C GLY A 503 32.92 -13.98 -27.80
N ASN A 504 32.59 -13.09 -26.87
CA ASN A 504 33.20 -12.98 -25.56
C ASN A 504 32.15 -12.55 -24.52
N PHE A 505 32.42 -12.87 -23.25
CA PHE A 505 31.57 -12.45 -22.13
C PHE A 505 32.39 -12.39 -20.85
N GLN A 506 32.36 -11.25 -20.17
CA GLN A 506 33.07 -11.01 -18.91
C GLN A 506 32.08 -10.72 -17.78
N TYR A 507 32.10 -11.57 -16.75
CA TYR A 507 31.26 -11.37 -15.57
C TYR A 507 31.87 -12.03 -14.33
N GLU A 508 32.56 -11.24 -13.51
CA GLU A 508 33.31 -11.75 -12.34
C GLU A 508 32.39 -12.30 -11.22
N ASN A 509 31.12 -11.91 -11.23
CA ASN A 509 30.11 -12.33 -10.26
C ASN A 509 29.43 -13.66 -10.59
N PHE A 510 29.82 -14.33 -11.70
CA PHE A 510 29.19 -15.55 -12.17
C PHE A 510 29.16 -16.66 -11.11
N PHE A 511 30.34 -17.06 -10.62
CA PHE A 511 30.47 -18.12 -9.62
C PHE A 511 29.99 -17.69 -8.23
N ASN A 512 29.70 -16.42 -8.00
CA ASN A 512 29.18 -15.98 -6.70
C ASN A 512 27.67 -16.28 -6.56
N TYR A 513 26.91 -16.17 -7.66
CA TYR A 513 25.45 -16.08 -7.59
C TYR A 513 24.67 -17.00 -8.55
N ILE A 514 25.28 -17.61 -9.57
CA ILE A 514 24.57 -18.50 -10.52
C ILE A 514 24.66 -19.94 -10.06
N THR A 515 23.57 -20.52 -9.58
CA THR A 515 23.49 -21.90 -9.06
C THR A 515 22.49 -22.79 -9.82
N ASN A 516 21.70 -22.23 -10.75
CA ASN A 516 20.77 -23.00 -11.58
C ASN A 516 21.52 -23.92 -12.58
N ILE A 517 21.21 -25.21 -12.55
CA ILE A 517 21.92 -26.25 -13.32
C ILE A 517 21.80 -26.01 -14.82
N ASP A 518 20.58 -25.78 -15.32
CA ASP A 518 20.33 -25.59 -16.75
C ASP A 518 21.15 -24.41 -17.30
N MET A 519 21.24 -23.30 -16.54
CA MET A 519 22.09 -22.17 -16.91
C MET A 519 23.58 -22.51 -16.90
N LEU A 520 24.05 -23.27 -15.91
CA LEU A 520 25.46 -23.68 -15.81
C LEU A 520 25.86 -24.58 -16.99
N GLU A 521 24.99 -25.52 -17.38
CA GLU A 521 25.18 -26.39 -18.53
C GLU A 521 25.30 -25.60 -19.83
N GLU A 522 24.42 -24.61 -20.05
CA GLU A 522 24.47 -23.74 -21.23
C GLU A 522 25.78 -22.92 -21.28
N PHE A 523 26.23 -22.36 -20.15
CA PHE A 523 27.51 -21.66 -20.09
C PHE A 523 28.73 -22.59 -20.30
N ALA A 524 28.64 -23.85 -19.89
CA ALA A 524 29.67 -24.84 -20.20
C ALA A 524 29.68 -25.17 -21.70
N TYR A 525 28.51 -25.28 -22.33
CA TYR A 525 28.35 -25.53 -23.76
C TYR A 525 28.92 -24.40 -24.62
N LEU A 526 28.70 -23.13 -24.25
CA LEU A 526 29.20 -21.95 -24.96
C LEU A 526 30.70 -21.95 -25.24
N ARG A 527 31.50 -22.58 -24.36
CA ARG A 527 32.96 -22.66 -24.49
C ARG A 527 33.41 -23.72 -25.50
N THR A 528 32.54 -24.65 -25.86
CA THR A 528 32.83 -25.75 -26.80
C THR A 528 32.90 -25.23 -28.25
N GLN A 529 33.41 -26.05 -29.17
CA GLN A 529 33.40 -25.70 -30.59
C GLN A 529 31.98 -25.63 -31.16
N GLU A 530 31.09 -26.49 -30.68
CA GLU A 530 29.69 -26.58 -31.13
C GLU A 530 28.85 -25.42 -30.58
N GLY A 531 29.13 -24.97 -29.35
CA GLY A 531 28.43 -23.85 -28.69
C GLY A 531 28.93 -22.45 -29.05
N GLY A 532 29.75 -22.31 -30.10
CA GLY A 532 30.18 -20.99 -30.61
C GLY A 532 31.57 -20.52 -30.17
N LYS A 533 32.28 -21.32 -29.35
CA LYS A 533 33.67 -21.04 -28.92
C LYS A 533 33.83 -19.66 -28.27
N VAL A 534 32.87 -19.29 -27.43
CA VAL A 534 32.83 -17.99 -26.74
C VAL A 534 33.97 -17.92 -25.73
N HIS A 535 34.66 -16.77 -25.69
CA HIS A 535 35.67 -16.47 -24.67
C HIS A 535 35.02 -15.99 -23.38
N LEU A 536 35.01 -16.83 -22.34
CA LEU A 536 34.35 -16.58 -21.06
C LEU A 536 35.35 -16.16 -19.98
N GLU A 537 35.18 -14.96 -19.42
CA GLU A 537 35.95 -14.41 -18.30
C GLU A 537 35.06 -14.33 -17.06
N LEU A 538 34.90 -15.46 -16.37
CA LEU A 538 33.97 -15.64 -15.25
C LEU A 538 34.64 -15.65 -13.87
N ILE A 539 35.96 -15.69 -13.83
CA ILE A 539 36.76 -15.76 -12.59
C ILE A 539 37.30 -14.35 -12.32
N PRO A 540 37.15 -13.79 -11.10
CA PRO A 540 37.72 -12.49 -10.78
C PRO A 540 39.23 -12.49 -11.00
N ASN A 541 39.73 -11.50 -11.73
CA ASN A 541 41.17 -11.31 -11.93
C ASN A 541 41.81 -11.02 -10.57
N GLN A 542 42.56 -11.97 -9.99
CA GLN A 542 43.20 -11.86 -8.67
C GLN A 542 44.40 -10.86 -8.64
N GLY A 543 44.31 -9.74 -9.35
CA GLY A 543 45.42 -8.80 -9.57
C GLY A 543 45.33 -7.43 -8.88
N VAL A 544 44.20 -7.02 -8.26
CA VAL A 544 44.00 -5.61 -7.82
C VAL A 544 43.48 -5.48 -6.37
N LEU A 545 43.72 -6.47 -5.50
CA LEU A 545 43.28 -6.43 -4.09
C LEU A 545 44.44 -6.27 -3.08
N LEU A 546 45.44 -5.49 -3.45
CA LEU A 546 46.50 -5.02 -2.55
C LEU A 546 46.60 -3.49 -2.62
N LYS A 547 45.59 -2.78 -2.09
CA LYS A 547 45.67 -1.44 -1.47
C LYS A 547 44.27 -0.85 -1.30
N THR A 548 43.67 -1.05 -0.13
CA THR A 548 42.87 -0.06 0.62
C THR A 548 42.19 -0.78 1.79
N SER A 549 43.00 -1.11 2.79
CA SER A 549 42.47 -1.42 4.13
C SER A 549 42.17 -0.07 4.80
N SER A 550 40.90 0.21 5.07
CA SER A 550 40.49 1.26 5.99
C SER A 550 39.38 0.71 6.89
N ASN A 551 39.69 0.61 8.18
CA ASN A 551 38.85 0.11 9.25
C ASN A 551 37.61 0.98 9.48
N THR A 552 36.45 0.37 9.74
CA THR A 552 35.59 0.67 10.92
C THR A 552 34.46 -0.36 11.10
N MET A 553 34.16 -0.63 12.39
CA MET A 553 33.27 -1.63 13.04
C MET A 553 31.83 -1.78 12.48
N GLY A 554 31.07 -2.86 12.71
CA GLY A 554 31.22 -4.06 13.56
C GLY A 554 29.97 -4.98 13.49
N LEU A 555 30.12 -6.20 14.01
CA LEU A 555 29.10 -7.25 14.29
C LEU A 555 28.37 -7.90 13.11
N LEU A 556 28.88 -9.05 12.66
CA LEU A 556 28.31 -10.39 12.88
C LEU A 556 29.35 -11.45 12.43
N GLN A 557 29.69 -12.36 13.33
CA GLN A 557 30.67 -13.43 13.13
C GLN A 557 29.93 -14.75 12.85
N GLN A 558 30.58 -15.65 12.08
CA GLN A 558 30.22 -17.03 11.66
C GLN A 558 29.38 -17.15 10.36
N GLU A 559 29.73 -17.93 9.31
CA GLU A 559 30.74 -18.99 9.11
C GLU A 559 31.33 -19.02 7.67
N PHE A 560 32.61 -19.42 7.60
CA PHE A 560 33.40 -20.02 6.52
C PHE A 560 32.92 -20.02 5.05
N ILE A 561 33.67 -19.32 4.20
CA ILE A 561 33.99 -19.73 2.82
C ILE A 561 35.48 -20.13 2.82
N PRO A 562 35.90 -21.26 2.22
CA PRO A 562 37.32 -21.55 2.05
C PRO A 562 37.88 -20.58 1.00
N VAL A 563 38.55 -19.53 1.47
CA VAL A 563 39.41 -18.68 0.65
C VAL A 563 40.49 -19.57 0.03
N LEU A 564 40.68 -19.42 -1.27
CA LEU A 564 41.71 -20.11 -2.06
C LEU A 564 43.07 -20.08 -1.35
N GLN A 565 43.57 -21.26 -0.99
CA GLN A 565 44.88 -21.42 -0.37
C GLN A 565 45.96 -21.20 -1.43
N ALA A 566 46.79 -20.17 -1.24
CA ALA A 566 47.85 -19.79 -2.17
C ALA A 566 48.99 -20.82 -2.19
N SER A 567 49.32 -21.33 -3.37
CA SER A 567 50.63 -21.92 -3.64
C SER A 567 51.62 -20.80 -3.99
N ILE A 568 52.68 -20.68 -3.18
CA ILE A 568 53.75 -19.70 -3.32
C ILE A 568 54.52 -19.97 -4.62
N ALA A 569 54.55 -19.00 -5.55
CA ALA A 569 55.56 -18.93 -6.60
C ALA A 569 55.88 -17.45 -6.93
N THR A 570 57.17 -17.17 -7.00
CA THR A 570 57.79 -15.84 -7.10
C THR A 570 57.61 -15.17 -8.47
N ASN A 571 57.41 -13.85 -8.44
CA ASN A 571 57.37 -12.95 -9.60
C ASN A 571 58.58 -13.10 -10.55
N ASP A 572 58.35 -13.21 -11.87
CA ASP A 572 58.81 -12.20 -12.84
C ASP A 572 58.26 -12.42 -14.28
N ARG A 573 57.91 -11.30 -14.94
CA ARG A 573 57.94 -10.97 -16.39
C ARG A 573 56.97 -11.61 -17.42
N HIS A 574 56.29 -10.70 -18.13
CA HIS A 574 55.87 -10.71 -19.55
C HIS A 574 55.63 -12.10 -20.20
N HIS A 575 54.36 -12.50 -20.33
CA HIS A 575 53.99 -13.78 -20.93
C HIS A 575 53.97 -13.76 -22.46
N THR A 576 55.02 -14.33 -23.03
CA THR A 576 55.01 -15.01 -24.33
C THR A 576 54.19 -16.30 -24.23
N VAL A 577 53.24 -16.50 -25.15
CA VAL A 577 52.29 -17.63 -25.19
C VAL A 577 53.01 -18.97 -25.39
N THR A 578 52.92 -19.88 -24.41
CA THR A 578 53.39 -21.27 -24.52
C THR A 578 52.29 -22.28 -24.16
N ARG A 579 52.27 -23.39 -24.90
CA ARG A 579 51.23 -24.46 -25.00
C ARG A 579 50.77 -25.14 -23.70
N GLY A 580 51.36 -24.85 -22.54
CA GLY A 580 51.03 -25.50 -21.25
C GLY A 580 49.98 -24.75 -20.41
N ILE A 581 49.92 -23.43 -20.52
CA ILE A 581 49.05 -22.57 -19.70
C ILE A 581 47.57 -22.78 -20.04
N THR A 582 47.26 -23.07 -21.31
CA THR A 582 45.89 -23.27 -21.79
C THR A 582 45.25 -24.58 -21.31
N LYS A 583 46.04 -25.58 -20.89
CA LYS A 583 45.51 -26.81 -20.26
C LYS A 583 45.07 -26.55 -18.81
N GLY A 584 45.86 -25.80 -18.04
CA GLY A 584 45.52 -25.41 -16.66
C GLY A 584 44.22 -24.60 -16.60
N VAL A 585 44.09 -23.59 -17.46
CA VAL A 585 42.89 -22.72 -17.55
C VAL A 585 41.61 -23.47 -17.97
N LYS A 586 41.73 -24.61 -18.65
CA LYS A 586 40.58 -25.47 -18.96
C LYS A 586 40.16 -26.31 -17.76
N GLU A 587 41.14 -26.84 -17.03
CA GLU A 587 40.89 -27.65 -15.84
C GLU A 587 40.36 -26.81 -14.67
N ASP A 588 40.89 -25.61 -14.47
CA ASP A 588 40.43 -24.68 -13.42
C ASP A 588 38.95 -24.30 -13.61
N PHE A 589 38.53 -24.09 -14.86
CA PHE A 589 37.13 -23.81 -15.18
C PHE A 589 36.22 -25.02 -14.97
N ARG A 590 36.67 -26.22 -15.37
CA ARG A 590 35.92 -27.47 -15.13
C ARG A 590 35.68 -27.66 -13.63
N LEU A 591 36.73 -27.50 -12.82
CA LEU A 591 36.65 -27.59 -11.38
C LEU A 591 35.78 -26.49 -10.76
N ALA A 592 35.84 -25.26 -11.30
CA ALA A 592 34.97 -24.17 -10.86
C ALA A 592 33.49 -24.45 -11.16
N MET A 593 33.18 -24.99 -12.35
CA MET A 593 31.82 -25.41 -12.71
C MET A 593 31.33 -26.57 -11.83
N GLU A 594 32.14 -27.58 -11.58
CA GLU A 594 31.79 -28.70 -10.69
C GLU A 594 31.49 -28.24 -9.25
N ARG A 595 32.30 -27.31 -8.73
CA ARG A 595 32.06 -26.67 -7.44
C ARG A 595 30.80 -25.80 -7.44
N GLN A 596 30.44 -25.22 -8.58
CA GLN A 596 29.23 -24.40 -8.66
C GLN A 596 27.98 -25.27 -8.74
N VAL A 597 28.03 -26.39 -9.45
CA VAL A 597 26.94 -27.37 -9.51
C VAL A 597 26.63 -27.95 -8.13
N SER A 598 27.64 -28.15 -7.27
CA SER A 598 27.38 -28.62 -5.89
C SER A 598 26.60 -27.63 -5.02
N ARG A 599 26.47 -26.37 -5.45
CA ARG A 599 25.67 -25.31 -4.80
C ARG A 599 24.22 -25.26 -5.31
N CYS A 600 23.80 -26.16 -6.20
CA CYS A 600 22.44 -26.16 -6.76
C CYS A 600 21.33 -26.35 -5.70
N THR A 601 21.67 -26.91 -4.53
CA THR A 601 20.76 -27.08 -3.40
C THR A 601 20.66 -25.86 -2.49
N GLU A 602 21.46 -24.80 -2.71
CA GLU A 602 21.36 -23.55 -1.95
C GLU A 602 19.96 -22.93 -2.12
N ASN A 603 19.47 -22.27 -1.06
CA ASN A 603 18.22 -21.52 -1.16
C ASN A 603 18.42 -20.32 -2.08
N LEU A 604 17.83 -20.39 -3.28
CA LEU A 604 17.96 -19.36 -4.30
C LEU A 604 17.53 -17.98 -3.80
N MET A 605 16.49 -17.88 -2.96
CA MET A 605 16.09 -16.59 -2.41
C MET A 605 17.19 -16.00 -1.53
N VAL A 606 17.88 -16.81 -0.72
CA VAL A 606 19.03 -16.34 0.07
C VAL A 606 20.18 -15.87 -0.83
N VAL A 607 20.47 -16.60 -1.92
CA VAL A 607 21.51 -16.22 -2.87
C VAL A 607 21.19 -14.89 -3.55
N LEU A 608 19.95 -14.71 -4.02
CA LEU A 608 19.50 -13.48 -4.68
C LEU A 608 19.39 -12.30 -3.70
N HIS A 609 19.01 -12.54 -2.45
CA HIS A 609 19.05 -11.52 -1.40
C HIS A 609 20.48 -11.02 -1.18
N ARG A 610 21.43 -11.94 -1.00
CA ARG A 610 22.85 -11.62 -0.84
C ARG A 610 23.40 -10.86 -2.05
N PHE A 611 23.01 -11.24 -3.26
CA PHE A 611 23.35 -10.50 -4.48
C PHE A 611 22.89 -9.04 -4.41
N CYS A 612 21.64 -8.80 -4.04
CA CYS A 612 21.12 -7.43 -3.89
C CYS A 612 21.86 -6.63 -2.82
N ILE A 613 22.18 -7.24 -1.67
CA ILE A 613 22.85 -6.57 -0.56
C ILE A 613 24.32 -6.25 -0.89
N ASN A 614 25.08 -7.24 -1.37
CA ASN A 614 26.52 -7.12 -1.59
C ASN A 614 26.84 -6.28 -2.82
N GLU A 615 26.06 -6.42 -3.89
CA GLU A 615 26.33 -5.76 -5.18
C GLU A 615 25.57 -4.44 -5.34
N LYS A 616 24.99 -3.88 -4.26
CA LYS A 616 24.13 -2.67 -4.28
C LYS A 616 24.72 -1.53 -5.12
N ILE A 617 26.01 -1.23 -4.93
CA ILE A 617 26.69 -0.12 -5.61
C ILE A 617 26.80 -0.40 -7.12
N ILE A 618 27.23 -1.60 -7.48
CA ILE A 618 27.47 -2.00 -8.89
C ILE A 618 26.14 -2.09 -9.65
N LEU A 619 25.10 -2.62 -9.00
CA LEU A 619 23.74 -2.66 -9.53
C LEU A 619 23.19 -1.27 -9.88
N LEU A 620 23.49 -0.25 -9.07
CA LEU A 620 23.08 1.13 -9.33
C LEU A 620 23.94 1.82 -10.40
N GLN A 621 25.24 1.53 -10.45
CA GLN A 621 26.14 2.01 -11.51
C GLN A 621 25.72 1.47 -12.89
N CYS A 622 25.15 0.27 -12.95
CA CYS A 622 24.55 -0.27 -14.16
C CYS A 622 23.28 0.49 -14.60
N LEU A 623 22.84 1.55 -13.92
CA LEU A 623 21.66 2.33 -14.32
C LEU A 623 21.97 3.84 -14.45
N THR A 624 23.25 4.20 -14.40
CA THR A 624 23.78 5.52 -14.80
C THR A 624 24.29 5.47 -16.22
#